data_AF-A0A1Q8VK26-F1
#
_entry.id   AF-A0A1Q8VK26-F1
#
_cell.length_a   1.000
_cell.length_b   1.000
_cell.length_c   1.000
_cell.angle_alpha   90.00
_cell.angle_beta   90.00
_cell.angle_gamma   90.00
#
_symmetry.space_group_name_H-M   'P 1'
#
loop_
_entity.id
_entity.type
_entity.pdbx_description
1 polymer ?
#
loop_
_entity_poly.entity_id
_entity_poly.type
_entity_poly.pdbx_seq_one_letter_code
_entity_poly.pdbx_strand_id
1 'polypeptide(L)'
;KEVQLDLTDVFLAVGDVAKEKETGIVLLIDEVQFLTTVQLESLIQAVHKSVQKKLPITFVGAGLPQIAELAGDAKSYAERLFKFPRIDSLTPEEARQALVGPAETENVSYDEDAVDLAVSITHGYPYFIQELGYQAWIVASGNHITADDISTAKEAHEAKLDGSFFRIRLDRATPLQTAYMRAMAELGSEPQKAADVASLMKRESSQVAPIRSQLIDMGLLYTPQHGYAAFTVPDFDKFMMRAVPRLKVPEIQHRRRRGK
;
A
#
# COMPACT_ATOMS: atom_id res chain seq x y z
N LYS A 1 22.33 18.47 -6.74
CA LYS A 1 23.18 18.50 -7.96
C LYS A 1 24.29 17.46 -7.91
N GLU A 2 25.03 17.31 -6.80
CA GLU A 2 26.10 16.28 -6.70
C GLU A 2 25.57 14.84 -6.84
N VAL A 3 24.47 14.48 -6.16
CA VAL A 3 23.87 13.13 -6.26
C VAL A 3 23.37 12.76 -7.67
N GLN A 4 22.92 13.74 -8.46
CA GLN A 4 22.39 13.52 -9.82
C GLN A 4 23.49 13.11 -10.81
N LEU A 5 24.64 13.79 -10.74
CA LEU A 5 25.79 13.50 -11.59
C LEU A 5 26.41 12.16 -11.19
N ASP A 6 26.54 11.90 -9.89
CA ASP A 6 27.17 10.69 -9.36
C ASP A 6 26.39 9.42 -9.72
N LEU A 7 25.06 9.41 -9.56
CA LEU A 7 24.26 8.20 -9.87
C LEU A 7 24.26 7.88 -11.36
N THR A 8 24.24 8.89 -12.23
CA THR A 8 24.31 8.69 -13.67
C THR A 8 25.65 8.07 -14.06
N ASP A 9 26.76 8.61 -13.53
CA ASP A 9 28.09 8.11 -13.83
C ASP A 9 28.28 6.67 -13.34
N VAL A 10 27.74 6.31 -12.16
CA VAL A 10 27.71 4.94 -11.66
C VAL A 10 26.96 4.00 -12.61
N PHE A 11 25.75 4.38 -13.05
CA PHE A 11 24.98 3.56 -14.00
C PHE A 11 25.75 3.36 -15.30
N LEU A 12 26.36 4.41 -15.85
CA LEU A 12 27.11 4.31 -17.08
C LEU A 12 28.35 3.41 -16.93
N ALA A 13 29.15 3.62 -15.89
CA ALA A 13 30.35 2.82 -15.64
C ALA A 13 30.02 1.34 -15.43
N VAL A 14 29.02 1.05 -14.60
CA VAL A 14 28.59 -0.32 -14.29
C VAL A 14 27.94 -0.98 -15.52
N GLY A 15 27.22 -0.22 -16.34
CA GLY A 15 26.62 -0.71 -17.58
C GLY A 15 27.63 -1.00 -18.68
N ASP A 16 28.68 -0.19 -18.79
CA ASP A 16 29.80 -0.44 -19.71
C ASP A 16 30.52 -1.74 -19.31
N VAL A 17 30.80 -1.94 -18.01
CA VAL A 17 31.38 -3.19 -17.50
C VAL A 17 30.46 -4.39 -17.75
N ALA A 18 29.15 -4.27 -17.48
CA ALA A 18 28.19 -5.34 -17.73
C ALA A 18 28.16 -5.76 -19.21
N LYS A 19 28.23 -4.76 -20.11
CA LYS A 19 28.29 -4.99 -21.55
C LYS A 19 29.57 -5.70 -21.97
N GLU A 20 30.73 -5.29 -21.45
CA GLU A 20 32.02 -5.97 -21.70
C GLU A 20 32.03 -7.41 -21.21
N LYS A 21 31.28 -7.69 -20.13
CA LYS A 21 31.13 -9.03 -19.55
C LYS A 21 29.97 -9.83 -20.13
N GLU A 22 29.30 -9.32 -21.17
CA GLU A 22 28.14 -9.95 -21.81
C GLU A 22 27.04 -10.36 -20.82
N THR A 23 26.82 -9.52 -19.80
CA THR A 23 25.80 -9.73 -18.76
C THR A 23 24.87 -8.53 -18.64
N GLY A 24 23.82 -8.66 -17.83
CA GLY A 24 22.86 -7.60 -17.56
C GLY A 24 22.74 -7.29 -16.08
N ILE A 25 22.28 -6.08 -15.77
CA ILE A 25 22.07 -5.62 -14.40
C ILE A 25 20.62 -5.17 -14.25
N VAL A 26 19.98 -5.65 -13.20
CA VAL A 26 18.61 -5.30 -12.82
C VAL A 26 18.66 -4.58 -11.48
N LEU A 27 18.23 -3.33 -11.45
CA LEU A 27 18.04 -2.58 -10.21
C LEU A 27 16.58 -2.70 -9.77
N LEU A 28 16.37 -3.29 -8.59
CA LEU A 28 15.06 -3.44 -7.96
C LEU A 28 14.97 -2.46 -6.79
N ILE A 29 13.98 -1.57 -6.80
CA ILE A 29 13.71 -0.67 -5.67
C ILE A 29 12.25 -0.86 -5.25
N ASP A 30 12.05 -1.22 -4.00
CA ASP A 30 10.73 -1.27 -3.39
C ASP A 30 10.37 0.09 -2.76
N GLU A 31 9.08 0.36 -2.65
CA GLU A 31 8.51 1.56 -2.04
C GLU A 31 9.08 2.89 -2.60
N VAL A 32 9.16 2.98 -3.93
CA VAL A 32 9.73 4.12 -4.66
C VAL A 32 9.10 5.47 -4.27
N GLN A 33 7.87 5.49 -3.76
CA GLN A 33 7.21 6.71 -3.27
C GLN A 33 7.93 7.37 -2.09
N PHE A 34 8.81 6.67 -1.37
CA PHE A 34 9.61 7.26 -0.29
C PHE A 34 10.86 7.99 -0.78
N LEU A 35 11.19 7.89 -2.07
CA LEU A 35 12.25 8.70 -2.66
C LEU A 35 11.82 10.17 -2.70
N THR A 36 12.73 11.06 -2.30
CA THR A 36 12.55 12.49 -2.54
C THR A 36 12.50 12.77 -4.05
N THR A 37 11.87 13.87 -4.45
CA THR A 37 11.81 14.30 -5.86
C THR A 37 13.19 14.34 -6.51
N VAL A 38 14.20 14.83 -5.79
CA VAL A 38 15.59 14.90 -6.30
C VAL A 38 16.18 13.51 -6.52
N GLN A 39 15.94 12.56 -5.62
CA GLN A 39 16.41 11.17 -5.77
C GLN A 39 15.72 10.48 -6.95
N LEU A 40 14.40 10.61 -7.06
CA LEU A 40 13.62 10.06 -8.16
C LEU A 40 14.07 10.64 -9.50
N GLU A 41 14.26 11.96 -9.59
CA GLU A 41 14.79 12.62 -10.80
C GLU A 41 16.17 12.08 -11.19
N SER A 42 17.06 11.87 -10.21
CA SER A 42 18.40 11.32 -10.45
C SER A 42 18.34 9.92 -11.04
N LEU A 43 17.48 9.07 -10.47
CA LEU A 43 17.27 7.70 -10.93
C LEU A 43 16.71 7.66 -12.35
N ILE A 44 15.67 8.46 -12.63
CA ILE A 44 15.06 8.56 -13.97
C ILE A 44 16.11 9.02 -14.99
N GLN A 45 16.95 10.00 -14.63
CA GLN A 45 18.01 10.49 -15.51
C GLN A 45 19.06 9.42 -15.81
N ALA A 46 19.52 8.67 -14.80
CA ALA A 46 20.50 7.60 -14.95
C ALA A 46 19.98 6.46 -15.84
N VAL A 47 18.72 6.04 -15.62
CA VAL A 47 18.05 5.03 -16.46
C VAL A 47 17.93 5.52 -17.90
N HIS A 48 17.45 6.75 -18.10
CA HIS A 48 17.30 7.33 -19.43
C HIS A 48 18.63 7.37 -20.20
N LYS A 49 19.72 7.76 -19.53
CA LYS A 49 21.06 7.79 -20.14
C LYS A 49 21.57 6.39 -20.49
N SER A 50 21.32 5.41 -19.63
CA SER A 50 21.68 4.00 -19.88
C SER A 50 20.96 3.44 -21.10
N VAL A 51 19.67 3.74 -21.25
CA VAL A 51 18.86 3.37 -22.43
C VAL A 51 19.41 4.04 -23.70
N GLN A 52 19.73 5.34 -23.66
CA GLN A 52 20.31 6.07 -24.80
C GLN A 52 21.63 5.43 -25.29
N LYS A 53 22.47 4.95 -24.36
CA LYS A 53 23.73 4.27 -24.68
C LYS A 53 23.58 2.78 -25.00
N LYS A 54 22.36 2.23 -24.94
CA LYS A 54 22.07 0.80 -25.10
C LYS A 54 22.91 -0.08 -24.15
N LEU A 55 23.03 0.35 -22.90
CA LEU A 55 23.68 -0.43 -21.85
C LEU A 55 22.71 -1.49 -21.31
N PRO A 56 23.18 -2.69 -20.92
CA PRO A 56 22.33 -3.78 -20.45
C PRO A 56 21.93 -3.58 -18.97
N ILE A 57 21.35 -2.40 -18.67
CA ILE A 57 20.80 -2.07 -17.35
C ILE A 57 19.29 -1.88 -17.47
N THR A 58 18.54 -2.47 -16.54
CA THR A 58 17.10 -2.20 -16.37
C THR A 58 16.78 -1.84 -14.93
N PHE A 59 15.63 -1.19 -14.75
CA PHE A 59 15.10 -0.77 -13.46
C PHE A 59 13.67 -1.27 -13.29
N VAL A 60 13.37 -1.82 -12.12
CA VAL A 60 12.01 -2.15 -11.70
C VAL A 60 11.75 -1.49 -10.34
N GLY A 61 10.70 -0.69 -10.30
CA GLY A 61 10.22 -0.02 -9.10
C GLY A 61 8.88 -0.57 -8.67
N ALA A 62 8.68 -0.75 -7.36
CA ALA A 62 7.37 -1.01 -6.77
C ALA A 62 6.97 0.13 -5.83
N GLY A 63 5.66 0.27 -5.62
CA GLY A 63 5.11 1.20 -4.64
C GLY A 63 3.72 1.72 -5.00
N LEU A 64 3.29 2.79 -4.33
CA LEU A 64 1.90 3.27 -4.40
C LEU A 64 1.52 3.85 -5.78
N PRO A 65 0.21 3.84 -6.16
CA PRO A 65 -0.25 4.23 -7.49
C PRO A 65 0.18 5.63 -7.97
N GLN A 66 0.44 6.54 -7.04
CA GLN A 66 0.91 7.90 -7.30
C GLN A 66 2.31 7.99 -7.94
N ILE A 67 3.07 6.89 -8.02
CA ILE A 67 4.40 6.87 -8.66
C ILE A 67 4.35 7.33 -10.12
N ALA A 68 3.28 7.02 -10.85
CA ALA A 68 3.14 7.45 -12.25
C ALA A 68 3.09 8.98 -12.35
N GLU A 69 2.32 9.64 -11.49
CA GLU A 69 2.23 11.11 -11.40
C GLU A 69 3.57 11.71 -10.96
N LEU A 70 4.19 11.15 -9.91
CA LEU A 70 5.51 11.60 -9.42
C LEU A 70 6.59 11.50 -10.49
N ALA A 71 6.57 10.45 -11.31
CA ALA A 71 7.52 10.27 -12.40
C ALA A 71 7.30 11.32 -13.52
N GLY A 72 6.04 11.58 -13.90
CA GLY A 72 5.67 12.60 -14.88
C GLY A 72 6.06 14.02 -14.45
N ASP A 73 5.79 14.37 -13.19
CA ASP A 73 6.16 15.65 -12.59
C ASP A 73 7.69 15.82 -12.50
N ALA A 74 8.41 14.74 -12.16
CA ALA A 74 9.87 14.76 -12.08
C ALA A 74 10.52 15.01 -13.45
N LYS A 75 10.04 14.32 -14.50
CA LYS A 75 10.46 14.53 -15.90
C LYS A 75 9.32 14.14 -16.85
N SER A 76 8.90 15.08 -17.70
CA SER A 76 7.84 14.87 -18.69
C SER A 76 8.06 13.70 -19.68
N TYR A 77 9.29 13.21 -19.84
CA TYR A 77 9.59 12.04 -20.67
C TYR A 77 9.55 10.70 -19.91
N ALA A 78 9.41 10.71 -18.58
CA ALA A 78 9.41 9.49 -17.77
C ALA A 78 8.24 8.58 -18.10
N GLU A 79 7.08 9.14 -18.46
CA GLU A 79 5.90 8.38 -18.91
C GLU A 79 6.17 7.50 -20.12
N ARG A 80 7.14 7.88 -20.97
CA ARG A 80 7.55 7.09 -22.15
C ARG A 80 8.69 6.13 -21.86
N LEU A 81 9.40 6.34 -20.74
CA LEU A 81 10.55 5.55 -20.34
C LEU A 81 10.13 4.30 -19.56
N PHE A 82 9.05 4.39 -18.79
CA PHE A 82 8.58 3.31 -17.92
C PHE A 82 7.22 2.76 -18.36
N LYS A 83 6.96 1.52 -17.95
CA LYS A 83 5.63 0.93 -17.92
C LYS A 83 5.15 0.95 -16.47
N PHE A 84 3.88 1.24 -16.26
CA PHE A 84 3.26 1.26 -14.92
C PHE A 84 2.18 0.18 -14.83
N PRO A 85 2.56 -1.12 -14.80
CA PRO A 85 1.60 -2.18 -14.56
C PRO A 85 1.02 -2.02 -13.15
N ARG A 86 -0.30 -2.11 -13.03
CA ARG A 86 -0.98 -2.12 -11.73
C ARG A 86 -1.05 -3.56 -11.23
N ILE A 87 -0.60 -3.76 -9.99
CA ILE A 87 -0.82 -4.99 -9.22
C ILE A 87 -1.89 -4.66 -8.19
N ASP A 88 -2.97 -5.43 -8.17
CA ASP A 88 -4.09 -5.26 -7.24
C ASP A 88 -4.32 -6.54 -6.45
N SER A 89 -5.38 -6.58 -5.65
CA SER A 89 -5.87 -7.79 -5.01
C SER A 89 -6.18 -8.87 -6.06
N LEU A 90 -6.04 -10.13 -5.68
CA LEU A 90 -6.31 -11.27 -6.55
C LEU A 90 -7.77 -11.24 -6.99
N THR A 91 -8.01 -11.62 -8.25
CA THR A 91 -9.37 -11.91 -8.72
C THR A 91 -9.98 -13.05 -7.91
N PRO A 92 -11.32 -13.19 -7.87
CA PRO A 92 -11.95 -14.30 -7.14
C PRO A 92 -11.41 -15.68 -7.51
N GLU A 93 -11.08 -15.90 -8.79
CA GLU A 93 -10.49 -17.17 -9.26
C GLU A 93 -9.06 -17.35 -8.76
N GLU A 94 -8.21 -16.32 -8.88
CA GLU A 94 -6.84 -16.38 -8.37
C GLU A 94 -6.79 -16.56 -6.84
N ALA A 95 -7.71 -15.92 -6.12
CA ALA A 95 -7.83 -16.05 -4.66
C ALA A 95 -8.27 -17.47 -4.26
N ARG A 96 -9.21 -18.07 -5.00
CA ARG A 96 -9.61 -19.47 -4.87
C ARG A 96 -8.43 -20.41 -5.09
N GLN A 97 -7.66 -20.20 -6.17
CA GLN A 97 -6.45 -20.99 -6.43
C GLN A 97 -5.39 -20.83 -5.34
N ALA A 98 -5.24 -19.62 -4.78
CA ALA A 98 -4.31 -19.36 -3.68
C ALA A 98 -4.66 -20.10 -2.37
N LEU A 99 -5.94 -20.43 -2.16
CA LEU A 99 -6.42 -21.24 -1.03
C LEU A 99 -6.33 -22.74 -1.33
N VAL A 100 -6.87 -23.16 -2.47
CA VAL A 100 -7.06 -24.57 -2.82
C VAL A 100 -5.75 -25.23 -3.24
N GLY A 101 -4.93 -24.58 -4.07
CA GLY A 101 -3.72 -25.18 -4.63
C GLY A 101 -2.71 -25.67 -3.57
N PRO A 102 -2.36 -24.86 -2.55
CA PRO A 102 -1.52 -25.33 -1.45
C PRO A 102 -2.15 -26.47 -0.65
N ALA A 103 -3.47 -26.45 -0.45
CA ALA A 103 -4.16 -27.50 0.29
C ALA A 103 -4.17 -28.84 -0.46
N GLU A 104 -4.42 -28.82 -1.77
CA GLU A 104 -4.38 -30.03 -2.60
C GLU A 104 -3.02 -30.70 -2.57
N THR A 105 -1.93 -29.91 -2.57
CA THR A 105 -0.55 -30.43 -2.46
C THR A 105 -0.33 -31.21 -1.16
N GLU A 106 -1.05 -30.85 -0.10
CA GLU A 106 -0.99 -31.50 1.21
C GLU A 106 -2.14 -32.51 1.42
N ASN A 107 -2.87 -32.88 0.36
CA ASN A 107 -4.04 -33.76 0.38
C ASN A 107 -5.20 -33.26 1.27
N VAL A 108 -5.31 -31.95 1.40
CA VAL A 108 -6.41 -31.23 2.06
C VAL A 108 -7.36 -30.68 1.00
N SER A 109 -8.66 -30.73 1.26
CA SER A 109 -9.72 -30.20 0.38
C SER A 109 -10.53 -29.13 1.09
N TYR A 110 -11.13 -28.22 0.31
CA TYR A 110 -12.13 -27.28 0.81
C TYR A 110 -13.50 -27.61 0.21
N ASP A 111 -14.56 -27.36 0.97
CA ASP A 111 -15.89 -27.20 0.37
C ASP A 111 -15.94 -25.93 -0.50
N GLU A 112 -16.74 -25.98 -1.57
CA GLU A 112 -16.89 -24.85 -2.50
C GLU A 112 -17.38 -23.57 -1.81
N ASP A 113 -18.33 -23.71 -0.87
CA ASP A 113 -18.87 -22.60 -0.09
C ASP A 113 -17.89 -22.06 0.96
N ALA A 114 -16.99 -22.91 1.46
CA ALA A 114 -15.87 -22.50 2.32
C ALA A 114 -14.91 -21.57 1.56
N VAL A 115 -14.57 -21.93 0.32
CA VAL A 115 -13.70 -21.10 -0.52
C VAL A 115 -14.38 -19.78 -0.87
N ASP A 116 -15.65 -19.80 -1.26
CA ASP A 116 -16.39 -18.57 -1.57
C ASP A 116 -16.48 -17.64 -0.37
N LEU A 117 -16.72 -18.19 0.82
CA LEU A 117 -16.73 -17.42 2.07
C LEU A 117 -15.33 -16.83 2.36
N ALA A 118 -14.27 -17.62 2.21
CA ALA A 118 -12.90 -17.16 2.44
C ALA A 118 -12.49 -16.04 1.47
N VAL A 119 -12.82 -16.17 0.18
CA VAL A 119 -12.59 -15.12 -0.83
C VAL A 119 -13.39 -13.86 -0.49
N SER A 120 -14.64 -14.01 -0.05
CA SER A 120 -15.46 -12.86 0.38
C SER A 120 -14.91 -12.14 1.60
N ILE A 121 -14.37 -12.86 2.59
CA ILE A 121 -13.81 -12.26 3.82
C ILE A 121 -12.51 -11.52 3.50
N THR A 122 -11.68 -12.11 2.65
CA THR A 122 -10.31 -11.62 2.39
C THR A 122 -10.23 -10.57 1.30
N HIS A 123 -11.31 -10.38 0.54
CA HIS A 123 -11.40 -9.45 -0.60
C HIS A 123 -10.30 -9.69 -1.66
N GLY A 124 -9.78 -10.92 -1.75
CA GLY A 124 -8.68 -11.24 -2.66
C GLY A 124 -7.31 -10.71 -2.19
N TYR A 125 -7.20 -10.12 -0.99
CA TYR A 125 -5.94 -9.54 -0.52
C TYR A 125 -4.98 -10.66 -0.08
N PRO A 126 -3.80 -10.82 -0.72
CA PRO A 126 -2.94 -12.00 -0.54
C PRO A 126 -2.58 -12.31 0.92
N TYR A 127 -2.24 -11.29 1.70
CA TYR A 127 -1.91 -11.49 3.11
C TYR A 127 -3.13 -11.91 3.94
N PHE A 128 -4.33 -11.43 3.61
CA PHE A 128 -5.55 -11.84 4.32
C PHE A 128 -5.93 -13.27 3.99
N ILE A 129 -5.78 -13.68 2.71
CA ILE A 129 -5.94 -15.06 2.28
C ILE A 129 -5.00 -15.97 3.07
N GLN A 130 -3.72 -15.62 3.14
CA GLN A 130 -2.72 -16.41 3.86
C GLN A 130 -3.07 -16.54 5.35
N GLU A 131 -3.43 -15.44 6.01
CA GLU A 131 -3.74 -15.47 7.44
C GLU A 131 -5.05 -16.24 7.70
N LEU A 132 -6.10 -16.03 6.90
CA LEU A 132 -7.36 -16.77 7.06
C LEU A 132 -7.16 -18.26 6.81
N GLY A 133 -6.41 -18.64 5.77
CA GLY A 133 -6.06 -20.03 5.49
C GLY A 133 -5.28 -20.67 6.65
N TYR A 134 -4.32 -19.95 7.25
CA TYR A 134 -3.62 -20.41 8.44
C TYR A 134 -4.56 -20.68 9.62
N GLN A 135 -5.50 -19.76 9.91
CA GLN A 135 -6.47 -19.96 10.98
C GLN A 135 -7.45 -21.10 10.67
N ALA A 136 -7.88 -21.24 9.42
CA ALA A 136 -8.76 -22.31 8.98
C ALA A 136 -8.12 -23.69 9.22
N TRP A 137 -6.82 -23.83 8.96
CA TRP A 137 -6.07 -25.07 9.22
C TRP A 137 -5.93 -25.42 10.70
N ILE A 138 -5.94 -24.42 11.60
CA ILE A 138 -5.91 -24.66 13.04
C ILE A 138 -7.27 -25.18 13.53
N VAL A 139 -8.35 -24.67 12.95
CA VAL A 139 -9.73 -25.00 13.35
C VAL A 139 -10.19 -26.33 12.75
N ALA A 140 -9.90 -26.55 11.47
CA ALA A 140 -10.40 -27.68 10.72
C ALA A 140 -9.89 -29.00 11.30
N SER A 141 -10.77 -30.00 11.28
CA SER A 141 -10.46 -31.35 11.74
C SER A 141 -10.23 -32.28 10.56
N GLY A 142 -9.04 -32.88 10.48
CA GLY A 142 -8.70 -33.82 9.40
C GLY A 142 -8.20 -33.09 8.16
N ASN A 143 -8.60 -33.56 6.97
CA ASN A 143 -8.10 -33.09 5.68
C ASN A 143 -9.18 -32.44 4.80
N HIS A 144 -10.22 -31.91 5.43
CA HIS A 144 -11.35 -31.29 4.75
C HIS A 144 -11.79 -30.04 5.52
N ILE A 145 -11.85 -28.91 4.84
CA ILE A 145 -12.14 -27.59 5.41
C ILE A 145 -13.52 -27.14 4.92
N THR A 146 -14.41 -26.89 5.86
CA THR A 146 -15.82 -26.55 5.62
C THR A 146 -16.07 -25.05 5.80
N ALA A 147 -17.26 -24.58 5.38
CA ALA A 147 -17.65 -23.18 5.62
C ALA A 147 -17.74 -22.83 7.13
N ASP A 148 -18.06 -23.79 7.98
CA ASP A 148 -18.10 -23.60 9.44
C ASP A 148 -16.69 -23.38 10.02
N ASP A 149 -15.69 -24.09 9.51
CA ASP A 149 -14.29 -23.89 9.87
C ASP A 149 -13.82 -22.48 9.51
N ILE A 150 -14.19 -21.98 8.31
CA ILE A 150 -13.88 -20.61 7.88
C ILE A 150 -14.60 -19.58 8.74
N SER A 151 -15.87 -19.81 9.05
CA SER A 151 -16.67 -18.93 9.92
C SER A 151 -16.04 -18.82 11.31
N THR A 152 -15.61 -19.95 11.88
CA THR A 152 -14.94 -20.02 13.17
C THR A 152 -13.55 -19.38 13.12
N ALA A 153 -12.78 -19.62 12.06
CA ALA A 153 -11.46 -19.04 11.85
C ALA A 153 -11.49 -17.52 11.67
N LYS A 154 -12.62 -16.96 11.19
CA LYS A 154 -12.79 -15.52 10.98
C LYS A 154 -12.51 -14.69 12.22
N GLU A 155 -12.98 -15.10 13.40
CA GLU A 155 -12.77 -14.34 14.64
C GLU A 155 -11.28 -14.25 15.00
N ALA A 156 -10.55 -15.38 14.89
CA ALA A 156 -9.11 -15.43 15.13
C ALA A 156 -8.33 -14.63 14.08
N HIS A 157 -8.76 -14.69 12.82
CA HIS A 157 -8.21 -13.92 11.72
C HIS A 157 -8.36 -12.40 11.96
N GLU A 158 -9.57 -11.93 12.27
CA GLU A 158 -9.82 -10.52 12.58
C GLU A 158 -9.01 -10.06 13.79
N ALA A 159 -8.98 -10.85 14.88
CA ALA A 159 -8.20 -10.53 16.06
C ALA A 159 -6.69 -10.43 15.76
N LYS A 160 -6.17 -11.31 14.90
CA LYS A 160 -4.77 -11.28 14.46
C LYS A 160 -4.46 -10.03 13.64
N LEU A 161 -5.31 -9.71 12.66
CA LEU A 161 -5.14 -8.51 11.84
C LEU A 161 -5.21 -7.25 12.70
N ASP A 162 -6.21 -7.17 13.58
CA ASP A 162 -6.40 -6.05 14.49
C ASP A 162 -5.21 -5.86 15.44
N GLY A 163 -4.69 -6.96 16.01
CA GLY A 163 -3.62 -6.91 17.01
C GLY A 163 -2.22 -6.68 16.45
N SER A 164 -1.97 -7.02 15.17
CA SER A 164 -0.62 -6.98 14.60
C SER A 164 -0.53 -6.18 13.30
N PHE A 165 -1.37 -6.47 12.32
CA PHE A 165 -1.26 -5.87 10.99
C PHE A 165 -1.76 -4.42 10.96
N PHE A 166 -2.95 -4.17 11.50
CA PHE A 166 -3.54 -2.84 11.55
C PHE A 166 -3.00 -2.01 12.72
N ARG A 167 -2.79 -2.63 13.88
CA ARG A 167 -2.30 -1.93 15.07
C ARG A 167 -0.98 -1.22 14.83
N ILE A 168 -0.01 -1.89 14.22
CA ILE A 168 1.32 -1.32 13.94
C ILE A 168 1.23 -0.07 13.05
N ARG A 169 0.25 -0.01 12.14
CA ARG A 169 -0.01 1.15 11.28
C ARG A 169 -0.62 2.31 12.08
N LEU A 170 -1.61 2.01 12.92
CA LEU A 170 -2.26 3.01 13.77
C LEU A 170 -1.31 3.59 14.83
N ASP A 171 -0.46 2.77 15.44
CA ASP A 171 0.45 3.21 16.51
C ASP A 171 1.50 4.24 16.02
N ARG A 172 1.75 4.32 14.71
CA ARG A 172 2.60 5.34 14.09
C ARG A 172 1.90 6.69 13.92
N ALA A 173 0.57 6.74 14.01
CA ALA A 173 -0.22 7.93 13.77
C ALA A 173 -0.34 8.80 15.03
N THR A 174 -0.19 10.11 14.84
CA THR A 174 -0.48 11.10 15.88
C THR A 174 -1.99 11.13 16.20
N PRO A 175 -2.41 11.66 17.37
CA PRO A 175 -3.83 11.74 17.72
C PRO A 175 -4.71 12.44 16.67
N LEU A 176 -4.15 13.43 15.97
CA LEU A 176 -4.86 14.17 14.94
C LEU A 176 -4.95 13.40 13.61
N GLN A 177 -3.91 12.65 13.25
CA GLN A 177 -3.92 11.71 12.12
C GLN A 177 -4.89 10.54 12.37
N THR A 178 -4.90 10.00 13.59
CA THR A 178 -5.88 9.00 14.03
C THR A 178 -7.31 9.52 13.92
N ALA A 179 -7.56 10.77 14.31
CA ALA A 179 -8.88 11.40 14.14
C ALA A 179 -9.26 11.53 12.65
N TYR A 180 -8.31 11.86 11.78
CA TYR A 180 -8.55 11.93 10.34
C TYR A 180 -8.92 10.56 9.75
N MET A 181 -8.12 9.52 10.01
CA MET A 181 -8.41 8.16 9.56
C MET A 181 -9.74 7.65 10.13
N ARG A 182 -10.06 7.97 11.40
CA ARG A 182 -11.33 7.58 12.00
C ARG A 182 -12.52 8.30 11.37
N ALA A 183 -12.39 9.59 11.05
CA ALA A 183 -13.43 10.32 10.32
C ALA A 183 -13.61 9.76 8.91
N MET A 184 -12.53 9.40 8.23
CA MET A 184 -12.59 8.75 6.92
C MET A 184 -13.32 7.39 6.99
N ALA A 185 -13.02 6.57 8.01
CA ALA A 185 -13.69 5.29 8.24
C ALA A 185 -15.20 5.43 8.50
N GLU A 186 -15.65 6.55 9.08
CA GLU A 186 -17.09 6.80 9.30
C GLU A 186 -17.88 6.98 8.01
N LEU A 187 -17.22 7.48 6.97
CA LEU A 187 -17.81 7.69 5.66
C LEU A 187 -17.88 6.41 4.81
N GLY A 188 -17.27 5.32 5.28
CA GLY A 188 -17.26 4.00 4.65
C GLY A 188 -15.98 3.67 3.89
N SER A 189 -16.02 2.53 3.18
CA SER A 189 -14.86 1.90 2.52
C SER A 189 -14.42 2.56 1.21
N GLU A 190 -15.30 3.36 0.59
CA GLU A 190 -14.99 4.04 -0.68
C GLU A 190 -13.98 5.18 -0.51
N PRO A 191 -13.31 5.61 -1.59
CA PRO A 191 -12.50 6.82 -1.57
C PRO A 191 -13.31 8.03 -1.09
N GLN A 192 -12.78 8.74 -0.10
CA GLN A 192 -13.47 9.84 0.56
C GLN A 192 -12.96 11.20 0.12
N LYS A 193 -13.87 12.16 -0.09
CA LYS A 193 -13.49 13.55 -0.37
C LYS A 193 -12.89 14.18 0.87
N ALA A 194 -11.81 14.94 0.70
CA ALA A 194 -11.20 15.65 1.82
C ALA A 194 -12.14 16.65 2.51
N ALA A 195 -13.09 17.24 1.77
CA ALA A 195 -14.08 18.16 2.33
C ALA A 195 -15.04 17.46 3.30
N ASP A 196 -15.46 16.22 2.99
CA ASP A 196 -16.39 15.45 3.82
C ASP A 196 -15.71 15.01 5.13
N VAL A 197 -14.44 14.58 5.04
CA VAL A 197 -13.62 14.28 6.21
C VAL A 197 -13.43 15.53 7.08
N ALA A 198 -13.15 16.69 6.47
CA ALA A 198 -13.01 17.96 7.19
C ALA A 198 -14.30 18.34 7.94
N SER A 199 -15.45 18.13 7.29
CA SER A 199 -16.78 18.39 7.86
C SER A 199 -17.04 17.54 9.12
N LEU A 200 -16.76 16.24 9.07
CA LEU A 200 -16.84 15.36 10.25
C LEU A 200 -15.88 15.77 11.37
N MET A 201 -14.68 16.23 10.99
CA MET A 201 -13.70 16.73 11.95
C MET A 201 -14.04 18.13 12.49
N LYS A 202 -15.10 18.79 11.98
CA LYS A 202 -15.46 20.19 12.28
C LYS A 202 -14.28 21.15 12.09
N ARG A 203 -13.56 20.97 10.98
CA ARG A 203 -12.40 21.77 10.59
C ARG A 203 -12.51 22.22 9.14
N GLU A 204 -11.75 23.25 8.79
CA GLU A 204 -11.63 23.68 7.40
C GLU A 204 -10.79 22.68 6.59
N SER A 205 -11.11 22.52 5.31
CA SER A 205 -10.36 21.63 4.40
C SER A 205 -8.87 21.96 4.37
N SER A 206 -8.52 23.25 4.44
CA SER A 206 -7.14 23.73 4.50
C SER A 206 -6.40 23.34 5.78
N GLN A 207 -7.11 23.14 6.89
CA GLN A 207 -6.53 22.72 8.17
C GLN A 207 -6.22 21.22 8.20
N VAL A 208 -6.94 20.42 7.42
CA VAL A 208 -6.76 18.96 7.37
C VAL A 208 -5.94 18.48 6.18
N ALA A 209 -5.75 19.31 5.15
CA ALA A 209 -4.92 18.99 4.00
C ALA A 209 -3.49 18.55 4.36
N PRO A 210 -2.75 19.23 5.27
CA PRO A 210 -1.43 18.77 5.68
C PRO A 210 -1.44 17.41 6.39
N ILE A 211 -2.50 17.11 7.16
CA ILE A 211 -2.66 15.82 7.84
C ILE A 211 -2.83 14.71 6.81
N ARG A 212 -3.68 14.94 5.80
CA ARG A 212 -3.88 14.01 4.69
C ARG A 212 -2.58 13.74 3.95
N SER A 213 -1.83 14.78 3.60
CA SER A 213 -0.52 14.64 2.94
C SER A 213 0.44 13.78 3.78
N GLN A 214 0.56 14.05 5.08
CA GLN A 214 1.41 13.24 5.96
C GLN A 214 0.97 11.77 6.02
N LEU A 215 -0.33 11.49 6.04
CA LEU A 215 -0.84 10.12 6.02
C LEU A 215 -0.54 9.41 4.69
N ILE A 216 -0.54 10.14 3.58
CA ILE A 216 -0.10 9.63 2.27
C ILE A 216 1.41 9.36 2.28
N ASP A 217 2.20 10.29 2.81
CA ASP A 217 3.65 10.15 2.95
C ASP A 217 4.04 8.97 3.85
N MET A 218 3.18 8.62 4.83
CA MET A 218 3.33 7.44 5.69
C MET A 218 2.87 6.14 5.02
N GLY A 219 2.31 6.20 3.82
CA GLY A 219 1.75 5.05 3.10
C GLY A 219 0.49 4.46 3.74
N LEU A 220 -0.20 5.22 4.60
CA LEU A 220 -1.47 4.81 5.22
C LEU A 220 -2.66 5.15 4.31
N LEU A 221 -2.52 6.22 3.52
CA LEU A 221 -3.49 6.66 2.54
C LEU A 221 -2.84 6.76 1.15
N TYR A 222 -3.66 6.74 0.11
CA TYR A 222 -3.25 7.15 -1.23
C TYR A 222 -4.34 7.99 -1.89
N THR A 223 -4.00 8.68 -2.98
CA THR A 223 -4.93 9.53 -3.74
C THR A 223 -5.37 8.80 -5.02
N PRO A 224 -6.56 8.16 -5.06
CA PRO A 224 -7.03 7.49 -6.27
C PRO A 224 -7.46 8.48 -7.36
N GLN A 225 -7.92 9.67 -6.97
CA GLN A 225 -8.31 10.75 -7.85
C GLN A 225 -8.22 12.10 -7.12
N HIS A 226 -8.09 13.20 -7.87
CA HIS A 226 -7.86 14.52 -7.31
C HIS A 226 -8.91 14.90 -6.25
N GLY A 227 -8.45 15.23 -5.04
CA GLY A 227 -9.31 15.64 -3.92
C GLY A 227 -9.83 14.49 -3.04
N TYR A 228 -9.57 13.24 -3.39
CA TYR A 228 -10.00 12.06 -2.64
C TYR A 228 -8.82 11.37 -1.94
N ALA A 229 -9.13 10.60 -0.90
CA ALA A 229 -8.17 9.70 -0.25
C ALA A 229 -8.83 8.35 0.03
N ALA A 230 -8.05 7.28 -0.05
CA ALA A 230 -8.46 5.93 0.31
C ALA A 230 -7.38 5.27 1.16
N PHE A 231 -7.76 4.28 1.98
CA PHE A 231 -6.79 3.47 2.73
C PHE A 231 -5.98 2.60 1.78
N THR A 232 -4.70 2.40 2.06
CA THR A 232 -3.82 1.54 1.25
C THR A 232 -4.07 0.05 1.44
N VAL A 233 -4.85 -0.33 2.45
CA VAL A 233 -5.20 -1.72 2.75
C VAL A 233 -6.73 -1.83 2.95
N PRO A 234 -7.37 -2.90 2.43
CA PRO A 234 -8.75 -3.25 2.76
C PRO A 234 -9.02 -3.35 4.27
N ASP A 235 -10.29 -3.18 4.66
CA ASP A 235 -10.82 -3.32 6.02
C ASP A 235 -10.18 -2.42 7.10
N PHE A 236 -9.28 -1.52 6.73
CA PHE A 236 -8.69 -0.57 7.66
C PHE A 236 -9.75 0.37 8.24
N ASP A 237 -10.78 0.71 7.47
CA ASP A 237 -11.96 1.44 7.93
C ASP A 237 -12.70 0.69 9.04
N LYS A 238 -12.98 -0.60 8.83
CA LYS A 238 -13.65 -1.47 9.82
C LYS A 238 -12.81 -1.58 11.09
N PHE A 239 -11.49 -1.78 10.95
CA PHE A 239 -10.56 -1.75 12.07
C PHE A 239 -10.61 -0.42 12.82
N MET A 240 -10.58 0.72 12.12
CA MET A 240 -10.64 2.04 12.74
C MET A 240 -11.93 2.24 13.54
N MET A 241 -13.07 1.72 13.05
CA MET A 241 -14.34 1.75 13.78
C MET A 241 -14.29 0.93 15.08
N ARG A 242 -13.59 -0.21 15.10
CA ARG A 242 -13.40 -1.04 16.30
C ARG A 242 -12.38 -0.45 17.27
N ALA A 243 -11.21 -0.07 16.76
CA ALA A 243 -10.07 0.40 17.56
C ALA A 243 -10.25 1.82 18.11
N VAL A 244 -10.99 2.67 17.39
CA VAL A 244 -11.28 4.06 17.78
C VAL A 244 -12.79 4.29 17.72
N PRO A 245 -13.61 3.73 18.64
CA PRO A 245 -15.07 3.76 18.52
C PRO A 245 -15.68 5.16 18.43
N ARG A 246 -15.05 6.14 19.07
CA ARG A 246 -15.50 7.53 19.10
C ARG A 246 -14.50 8.43 18.39
N LEU A 247 -14.99 9.23 17.44
CA LEU A 247 -14.21 10.30 16.84
C LEU A 247 -13.87 11.36 17.90
N LYS A 248 -12.57 11.48 18.22
CA LYS A 248 -12.03 12.53 19.11
C LYS A 248 -11.10 13.41 18.30
N VAL A 249 -11.54 14.62 17.96
CA VAL A 249 -10.73 15.60 17.25
C VAL A 249 -9.99 16.46 18.28
N PRO A 250 -8.64 16.44 18.32
CA PRO A 250 -7.89 17.33 19.21
C PRO A 250 -8.24 18.81 18.95
N GLU A 251 -8.17 19.65 19.98
CA GLU A 251 -8.39 21.09 19.80
C GLU A 251 -7.28 21.75 18.96
N ILE A 252 -7.61 22.85 18.31
CA ILE A 252 -6.63 23.66 17.58
C ILE A 252 -5.77 24.40 18.61
N GLN A 253 -4.52 24.00 18.75
CA GLN A 253 -3.57 24.74 19.57
C GLN A 253 -3.20 26.05 18.86
N HIS A 254 -3.80 27.16 19.27
CA HIS A 254 -3.34 28.48 18.87
C HIS A 254 -1.96 28.71 19.48
N ARG A 255 -0.90 28.68 18.65
CA ARG A 255 0.44 29.13 19.07
C ARG A 255 0.30 30.55 19.62
N ARG A 256 0.47 30.73 20.94
CA ARG A 256 0.66 32.06 21.52
C ARG A 256 1.83 32.71 20.79
N ARG A 257 1.60 33.84 20.12
CA ARG A 257 2.68 34.68 19.60
C ARG A 257 3.65 34.90 20.76
N ARG A 258 4.88 34.41 20.64
CA ARG A 258 5.97 34.85 21.51
C ARG A 258 6.01 36.38 21.38
N GLY A 259 5.68 37.07 22.47
CA GLY A 259 5.78 38.51 22.54
C GLY A 259 7.19 38.94 22.14
N LYS A 260 7.26 40.01 21.35
CA LYS A 260 8.51 40.71 21.02
C LYS A 260 9.20 41.21 22.29
#